data_AF-A0A7K2X7N2-F1
#
_entry.id   AF-A0A7K2X7N2-F1
#
_cell.length_a   1.000
_cell.length_b   1.000
_cell.length_c   1.000
_cell.angle_alpha   90.00
_cell.angle_beta   90.00
_cell.angle_gamma   90.00
#
_symmetry.space_group_name_H-M   'P 1'
#
loop_
_entity.id
_entity.type
_entity.pdbx_description
1 polymer ?
#
loop_
_entity_poly.entity_id
_entity_poly.type
_entity_poly.pdbx_seq_one_letter_code
_entity_poly.pdbx_strand_id
1 'polypeptide(L)'
;AVPDLLTGLGRQERDFADVRAGKYDVRTHDEAVARLLASGHPQNPDGEIDWTGERLLSLESDRPFFVDDYPKGSRGFYDREDPERPGVLRNFDLIAPHGYGELVSGSERESDYATLVTRMRESGENPAKYAWYLKEAREGIPASAGFGMGLQRLVRFLTGLDALWQVSAYPKLPGAVTP
;
A
#
# COMPACT_ATOMS: atom_id res chain seq x y z
N ALA A 1 25.58 11.37 3.11
CA ALA A 1 26.37 10.48 2.24
C ALA A 1 25.55 9.25 1.91
N VAL A 2 25.41 8.95 0.61
CA VAL A 2 24.88 7.66 0.14
C VAL A 2 25.92 6.57 0.44
N PRO A 3 25.53 5.39 0.95
CA PRO A 3 26.48 4.30 1.19
C PRO A 3 27.21 3.86 -0.09
N ASP A 4 28.50 3.52 0.02
CA ASP A 4 29.35 3.10 -1.10
C ASP A 4 28.72 1.97 -1.94
N LEU A 5 28.00 1.06 -1.28
CA LEU A 5 27.25 -0.01 -1.96
C LEU A 5 26.25 0.54 -2.99
N LEU A 6 25.49 1.57 -2.63
CA LEU A 6 24.50 2.18 -3.53
C LEU A 6 25.20 3.02 -4.61
N THR A 7 26.30 3.69 -4.27
CA THR A 7 27.12 4.39 -5.27
C THR A 7 27.73 3.44 -6.31
N GLY A 8 28.17 2.25 -5.89
CA GLY A 8 28.59 1.18 -6.80
C GLY A 8 27.48 0.68 -7.73
N LEU A 9 26.22 0.86 -7.34
CA LEU A 9 25.03 0.58 -8.16
C LEU A 9 24.56 1.80 -8.97
N GLY A 10 25.38 2.84 -9.07
CA GLY A 10 25.09 4.05 -9.85
C GLY A 10 24.20 5.07 -9.15
N ARG A 11 23.87 4.87 -7.86
CA ARG A 11 23.02 5.78 -7.09
C ARG A 11 23.81 6.94 -6.48
N GLN A 12 23.28 8.13 -6.60
CA GLN A 12 23.88 9.39 -6.16
C GLN A 12 23.01 10.09 -5.12
N GLU A 13 23.57 11.06 -4.38
CA GLU A 13 22.81 11.80 -3.35
C GLU A 13 21.58 12.53 -3.91
N ARG A 14 21.67 13.00 -5.15
CA ARG A 14 20.56 13.67 -5.85
C ARG A 14 19.36 12.75 -6.06
N ASP A 15 19.59 11.45 -6.24
CA ASP A 15 18.51 10.46 -6.47
C ASP A 15 17.66 10.22 -5.22
N PHE A 16 18.10 10.75 -4.07
CA PHE A 16 17.40 10.69 -2.79
C PHE A 16 17.11 12.07 -2.23
N ALA A 17 17.32 13.15 -2.99
CA ALA A 17 17.07 14.50 -2.51
C ALA A 17 15.59 14.68 -2.15
N ASP A 18 14.69 14.35 -3.07
CA ASP A 18 13.23 14.54 -2.91
C ASP A 18 12.61 13.57 -1.89
N VAL A 19 13.20 12.38 -1.76
CA VAL A 19 12.84 11.40 -0.72
C VAL A 19 13.16 11.95 0.68
N ARG A 20 14.21 12.75 0.83
CA ARG A 20 14.64 13.31 2.13
C ARG A 20 14.02 14.68 2.42
N ALA A 21 13.31 15.26 1.46
CA ALA A 21 12.89 16.66 1.51
C ALA A 21 11.56 16.86 2.26
N GLY A 22 11.59 16.93 3.59
CA GLY A 22 10.38 17.29 4.36
C GLY A 22 9.30 16.21 4.36
N LYS A 23 8.04 16.59 4.53
CA LYS A 23 6.90 15.66 4.57
C LYS A 23 6.48 15.26 3.15
N TYR A 24 5.98 14.04 3.02
CA TYR A 24 5.37 13.57 1.78
C TYR A 24 3.98 14.13 1.62
N ASP A 25 3.60 14.37 0.36
CA ASP A 25 2.26 14.80 0.01
C ASP A 25 1.27 13.67 0.30
N VAL A 26 0.01 14.04 0.54
CA VAL A 26 -1.11 13.13 0.73
C VAL A 26 -2.14 13.45 -0.34
N ARG A 27 -2.67 12.41 -0.97
CA ARG A 27 -3.75 12.50 -1.95
C ARG A 27 -4.83 11.51 -1.53
N THR A 28 -6.09 11.90 -1.64
CA THR A 28 -7.16 10.94 -1.37
C THR A 28 -7.27 9.94 -2.53
N HIS A 29 -7.88 8.78 -2.26
CA HIS A 29 -8.24 7.81 -3.28
C HIS A 29 -9.06 8.45 -4.40
N ASP A 30 -10.05 9.29 -4.06
CA ASP A 30 -10.87 10.01 -5.04
C ASP A 30 -10.03 10.91 -5.96
N GLU A 31 -9.05 11.65 -5.41
CA GLU A 31 -8.13 12.48 -6.19
C GLU A 31 -7.26 11.63 -7.13
N ALA A 32 -6.76 10.49 -6.63
CA ALA A 32 -5.97 9.56 -7.41
C ALA A 32 -6.77 8.93 -8.57
N VAL A 33 -8.01 8.50 -8.31
CA VAL A 33 -8.93 7.98 -9.34
C VAL A 33 -9.28 9.05 -10.37
N ALA A 34 -9.63 10.27 -9.92
CA ALA A 34 -9.93 11.38 -10.82
C ALA A 34 -8.74 11.70 -11.74
N ARG A 35 -7.51 11.67 -11.20
CA ARG A 35 -6.29 11.87 -11.98
C ARG A 35 -6.07 10.79 -13.04
N LEU A 36 -6.32 9.53 -12.69
CA LEU A 36 -6.20 8.39 -13.60
C LEU A 36 -7.21 8.47 -14.73
N LEU A 37 -8.48 8.73 -14.41
CA LEU A 37 -9.54 8.92 -15.40
C LEU A 37 -9.21 10.10 -16.34
N ALA A 38 -8.66 11.20 -15.81
CA ALA A 38 -8.22 12.34 -16.62
C ALA A 38 -7.04 12.01 -17.56
N SER A 39 -6.17 11.07 -17.20
CA SER A 39 -5.14 10.53 -18.11
C SER A 39 -5.66 9.51 -19.13
N GLY A 40 -6.95 9.15 -19.06
CA GLY A 40 -7.56 8.12 -19.92
C GLY A 40 -7.33 6.69 -19.45
N HIS A 41 -6.83 6.48 -18.22
CA HIS A 41 -6.74 5.16 -17.60
C HIS A 41 -8.08 4.81 -16.94
N PRO A 42 -8.79 3.74 -17.37
CA PRO A 42 -10.01 3.30 -16.72
C PRO A 42 -9.72 2.82 -15.30
N GLN A 43 -10.42 3.36 -14.31
CA GLN A 43 -10.24 2.99 -12.90
C GLN A 43 -11.61 2.91 -12.22
N ASN A 44 -11.82 1.85 -11.42
CA ASN A 44 -13.04 1.70 -10.62
C ASN A 44 -12.96 2.62 -9.38
N PRO A 45 -13.90 3.57 -9.19
CA PRO A 45 -13.93 4.43 -8.01
C PRO A 45 -14.32 3.68 -6.72
N ASP A 46 -14.94 2.50 -6.82
CA ASP A 46 -15.33 1.71 -5.64
C ASP A 46 -14.30 0.63 -5.27
N GLY A 47 -13.16 0.59 -5.96
CA GLY A 47 -12.16 -0.48 -5.85
C GLY A 47 -10.76 0.01 -5.53
N GLU A 48 -9.84 -0.94 -5.37
CA GLU A 48 -8.41 -0.64 -5.27
C GLU A 48 -7.89 0.00 -6.57
N ILE A 49 -6.84 0.81 -6.46
CA ILE A 49 -6.11 1.31 -7.62
C ILE A 49 -5.37 0.11 -8.23
N ASP A 50 -5.57 -0.15 -9.51
CA ASP A 50 -4.88 -1.26 -10.15
C ASP A 50 -3.38 -0.95 -10.31
N TRP A 51 -2.57 -2.00 -10.51
CA TRP A 51 -1.12 -1.85 -10.64
C TRP A 51 -0.69 -0.88 -11.76
N THR A 52 -1.44 -0.83 -12.86
CA THR A 52 -1.13 0.09 -13.96
C THR A 52 -1.39 1.53 -13.54
N GLY A 53 -2.52 1.77 -12.87
CA GLY A 53 -2.87 3.05 -12.28
C GLY A 53 -1.83 3.52 -11.26
N GLU A 54 -1.43 2.66 -10.32
CA GLU A 54 -0.37 2.98 -9.36
C GLU A 54 0.94 3.35 -10.06
N ARG A 55 1.33 2.59 -11.09
CA ARG A 55 2.54 2.86 -11.86
C ARG A 55 2.45 4.19 -12.60
N LEU A 56 1.30 4.55 -13.15
CA LEU A 56 1.08 5.85 -13.81
C LEU A 56 1.22 7.00 -12.81
N LEU A 57 0.53 6.92 -11.67
CA LEU A 57 0.62 7.93 -10.61
C LEU A 57 2.05 8.06 -10.06
N SER A 58 2.75 6.93 -9.95
CA SER A 58 4.15 6.87 -9.56
C SER A 58 5.06 7.54 -10.57
N LEU A 59 4.88 7.30 -11.88
CA LEU A 59 5.68 7.90 -12.95
C LEU A 59 5.53 9.43 -13.03
N GLU A 60 4.36 9.95 -12.70
CA GLU A 60 4.07 11.39 -12.70
C GLU A 60 4.61 12.13 -11.47
N SER A 61 5.08 11.39 -10.46
CA SER A 61 5.60 11.97 -9.23
C SER A 61 7.11 11.92 -9.18
N ASP A 62 7.72 13.03 -8.79
CA ASP A 62 9.16 13.14 -8.51
C ASP A 62 9.51 12.76 -7.07
N ARG A 63 8.49 12.58 -6.22
CA ARG A 63 8.67 12.27 -4.80
C ARG A 63 7.67 11.23 -4.28
N PRO A 64 7.99 10.54 -3.17
CA PRO A 64 7.01 9.67 -2.52
C PRO A 64 5.79 10.46 -2.04
N PHE A 65 4.62 9.84 -2.11
CA PHE A 65 3.36 10.41 -1.65
C PHE A 65 2.44 9.33 -1.11
N PHE A 66 1.54 9.71 -0.20
CA PHE A 66 0.50 8.83 0.32
C PHE A 66 -0.76 8.91 -0.54
N VAL A 67 -1.42 7.77 -0.71
CA VAL A 67 -2.81 7.68 -1.13
C VAL A 67 -3.62 7.16 0.05
N ASP A 68 -4.54 7.94 0.59
CA ASP A 68 -5.38 7.57 1.73
C ASP A 68 -6.86 7.49 1.37
N ASP A 69 -7.71 7.21 2.37
CA ASP A 69 -9.17 7.27 2.25
C ASP A 69 -9.76 6.31 1.20
N TYR A 70 -9.23 5.09 1.08
CA TYR A 70 -9.80 4.10 0.17
C TYR A 70 -11.25 3.75 0.53
N PRO A 71 -12.10 3.44 -0.45
CA PRO A 71 -13.51 3.15 -0.22
C PRO A 71 -13.71 1.82 0.50
N LYS A 72 -14.73 1.76 1.34
CA LYS A 72 -15.17 0.55 2.04
C LYS A 72 -15.50 -0.56 1.04
N GLY A 73 -14.91 -1.73 1.26
CA GLY A 73 -15.09 -2.90 0.39
C GLY A 73 -13.95 -3.08 -0.62
N SER A 74 -13.09 -2.07 -0.80
CA SER A 74 -11.83 -2.25 -1.54
C SER A 74 -10.79 -3.02 -0.74
N ARG A 75 -10.79 -2.91 0.60
CA ARG A 75 -9.84 -3.57 1.50
C ARG A 75 -10.48 -4.62 2.41
N GLY A 76 -9.62 -5.34 3.13
CA GLY A 76 -10.02 -6.40 4.06
C GLY A 76 -10.93 -5.94 5.20
N PHE A 77 -11.67 -6.89 5.78
CA PHE A 77 -12.65 -6.65 6.85
C PHE A 77 -12.09 -5.98 8.11
N TYR A 78 -10.76 -6.05 8.31
CA TYR A 78 -10.05 -5.53 9.47
C TYR A 78 -9.65 -4.05 9.31
N ASP A 79 -9.82 -3.45 8.15
CA ASP A 79 -9.58 -2.02 7.94
C ASP A 79 -10.71 -1.21 8.57
N ARG A 80 -10.32 -0.29 9.46
CA ARG A 80 -11.27 0.54 10.20
C ARG A 80 -11.94 1.54 9.26
N GLU A 81 -13.26 1.58 9.32
CA GLU A 81 -14.07 2.61 8.67
C GLU A 81 -14.00 3.92 9.48
N ASP A 82 -13.94 5.05 8.78
CA ASP A 82 -13.93 6.35 9.42
C ASP A 82 -15.30 6.66 10.06
N PRO A 83 -15.39 6.83 11.39
CA PRO A 83 -16.67 7.08 12.07
C PRO A 83 -17.37 8.37 11.61
N GLU A 84 -16.63 9.33 11.07
CA GLU A 84 -17.15 10.61 10.60
C GLU A 84 -17.48 10.61 9.10
N ARG A 85 -16.96 9.63 8.34
CA ARG A 85 -17.12 9.50 6.88
C ARG A 85 -17.48 8.05 6.52
N PRO A 86 -18.75 7.64 6.71
CA PRO A 86 -19.19 6.30 6.36
C PRO A 86 -18.88 5.96 4.89
N GLY A 87 -18.35 4.77 4.66
CA GLY A 87 -17.87 4.33 3.36
C GLY A 87 -16.40 4.63 3.08
N VAL A 88 -15.69 5.37 3.94
CA VAL A 88 -14.26 5.67 3.80
C VAL A 88 -13.45 4.90 4.84
N LEU A 89 -12.30 4.35 4.46
CA LEU A 89 -11.40 3.62 5.35
C LEU A 89 -10.27 4.52 5.85
N ARG A 90 -9.86 4.33 7.11
CA ARG A 90 -8.68 4.96 7.70
C ARG A 90 -7.43 4.16 7.34
N ASN A 91 -7.04 4.24 6.08
CA ASN A 91 -5.89 3.53 5.54
C ASN A 91 -5.05 4.41 4.63
N PHE A 92 -3.90 3.88 4.22
CA PHE A 92 -2.99 4.55 3.31
C PHE A 92 -2.13 3.54 2.55
N ASP A 93 -1.72 3.94 1.37
CA ASP A 93 -0.59 3.38 0.64
C ASP A 93 0.50 4.46 0.46
N LEU A 94 1.77 4.10 0.58
CA LEU A 94 2.90 4.95 0.24
C LEU A 94 3.43 4.55 -1.13
N ILE A 95 3.30 5.45 -2.10
CA ILE A 95 3.75 5.25 -3.47
C ILE A 95 5.14 5.85 -3.64
N ALA A 96 6.11 5.04 -4.09
CA ALA A 96 7.41 5.54 -4.52
C ALA A 96 7.30 6.24 -5.89
N PRO A 97 8.14 7.24 -6.18
CA PRO A 97 8.11 7.98 -7.45
C PRO A 97 8.63 7.14 -8.63
N HIS A 98 8.66 7.73 -9.82
CA HIS A 98 9.36 7.23 -11.02
C HIS A 98 8.97 5.81 -11.48
N GLY A 99 7.73 5.38 -11.23
CA GLY A 99 7.21 4.08 -11.65
C GLY A 99 7.59 2.90 -10.75
N TYR A 100 8.08 3.15 -9.53
CA TYR A 100 8.36 2.10 -8.56
C TYR A 100 7.09 1.55 -7.88
N GLY A 101 6.02 2.35 -7.81
CA GLY A 101 4.72 1.95 -7.25
C GLY A 101 4.68 1.87 -5.73
N GLU A 102 3.70 1.15 -5.19
CA GLU A 102 3.46 1.01 -3.76
C GLU A 102 4.62 0.33 -3.00
N LEU A 103 5.10 0.97 -1.93
CA LEU A 103 6.12 0.44 -1.01
C LEU A 103 5.53 -0.05 0.31
N VAL A 104 4.50 0.63 0.80
CA VAL A 104 3.89 0.41 2.11
C VAL A 104 2.38 0.49 1.95
N SER A 105 1.66 -0.41 2.61
CA SER A 105 0.21 -0.31 2.78
C SER A 105 -0.13 -0.51 4.25
N GLY A 106 -1.03 0.30 4.80
CA GLY A 106 -1.35 0.29 6.22
C GLY A 106 -2.72 0.86 6.54
N SER A 107 -3.19 0.57 7.74
CA SER A 107 -4.50 1.03 8.21
C SER A 107 -4.59 1.07 9.74
N GLU A 108 -5.52 1.89 10.24
CA GLU A 108 -6.12 1.66 11.54
C GLU A 108 -6.90 0.34 11.51
N ARG A 109 -6.79 -0.44 12.59
CA ARG A 109 -7.44 -1.75 12.70
C ARG A 109 -8.79 -1.62 13.38
N GLU A 110 -9.79 -2.27 12.81
CA GLU A 110 -11.07 -2.43 13.48
C GLU A 110 -10.88 -3.29 14.75
N SER A 111 -11.44 -2.81 15.86
CA SER A 111 -11.30 -3.41 17.19
C SER A 111 -12.64 -3.86 17.76
N ASP A 112 -13.76 -3.35 17.25
CA ASP A 112 -15.09 -3.76 17.68
C ASP A 112 -15.47 -5.12 17.09
N TYR A 113 -15.78 -6.06 17.98
CA TYR A 113 -16.16 -7.42 17.61
C TYR A 113 -17.39 -7.48 16.68
N ALA A 114 -18.42 -6.67 16.95
CA ALA A 114 -19.66 -6.72 16.19
C ALA A 114 -19.45 -6.17 14.77
N THR A 115 -18.67 -5.11 14.64
CA THR A 115 -18.23 -4.55 13.36
C THR A 115 -17.41 -5.58 12.58
N LEU A 116 -16.37 -6.18 13.17
CA LEU A 116 -15.57 -7.22 12.50
C LEU A 116 -16.42 -8.36 11.94
N VAL A 117 -17.34 -8.92 12.74
CA VAL A 117 -18.23 -10.00 12.30
C VAL A 117 -19.15 -9.56 11.16
N THR A 118 -19.65 -8.32 11.22
CA THR A 118 -20.48 -7.75 10.16
C THR A 118 -19.68 -7.63 8.86
N ARG A 119 -18.47 -7.07 8.92
CA ARG A 119 -17.58 -6.87 7.77
C ARG A 119 -17.13 -8.20 7.15
N MET A 120 -16.87 -9.22 7.98
CA MET A 120 -16.59 -10.58 7.48
C MET A 120 -17.77 -11.15 6.69
N ARG A 121 -19.01 -10.95 7.16
CA ARG A 121 -20.20 -11.40 6.44
C ARG A 121 -20.41 -10.65 5.13
N GLU A 122 -20.19 -9.34 5.12
CA GLU A 122 -20.26 -8.49 3.91
C GLU A 122 -19.25 -8.93 2.85
N SER A 123 -18.02 -9.27 3.25
CA SER A 123 -16.93 -9.69 2.35
C SER A 123 -16.94 -11.18 2.00
N GLY A 124 -17.84 -11.97 2.59
CA GLY A 124 -17.90 -13.43 2.40
C GLY A 124 -16.80 -14.22 3.13
N GLU A 125 -16.07 -13.58 4.04
CA GLU A 125 -15.06 -14.22 4.87
C GLU A 125 -15.71 -15.15 5.90
N ASN A 126 -15.13 -16.34 6.10
CA ASN A 126 -15.63 -17.30 7.08
C ASN A 126 -15.10 -16.96 8.49
N PRO A 127 -15.94 -16.51 9.44
CA PRO A 127 -15.49 -16.13 10.78
C PRO A 127 -14.78 -17.26 11.54
N ALA A 128 -15.08 -18.52 11.24
CA ALA A 128 -14.46 -19.67 11.89
C ALA A 128 -12.94 -19.74 11.64
N LYS A 129 -12.44 -19.24 10.50
CA LYS A 129 -11.00 -19.16 10.21
C LYS A 129 -10.26 -18.17 11.11
N TYR A 130 -10.99 -17.20 11.65
CA TYR A 130 -10.47 -16.11 12.48
C TYR A 130 -10.93 -16.23 13.93
N ALA A 131 -11.34 -17.42 14.38
CA ALA A 131 -11.90 -17.62 15.72
C ALA A 131 -10.97 -17.13 16.85
N TRP A 132 -9.65 -17.30 16.68
CA TRP A 132 -8.65 -16.77 17.62
C TRP A 132 -8.69 -15.24 17.67
N TYR A 133 -8.70 -14.56 16.51
CA TYR A 133 -8.70 -13.10 16.41
C TYR A 133 -10.01 -12.50 16.94
N LEU A 134 -11.14 -13.13 16.61
CA LEU A 134 -12.45 -12.73 17.11
C LEU A 134 -12.60 -12.95 18.63
N LYS A 135 -11.91 -13.94 19.20
CA LYS A 135 -11.85 -14.11 20.65
C LYS A 135 -11.14 -12.92 21.30
N GLU A 136 -9.96 -12.55 20.79
CA GLU A 136 -9.23 -11.38 21.28
C GLU A 136 -10.08 -10.10 21.15
N ALA A 137 -10.74 -9.90 19.99
CA ALA A 137 -11.61 -8.73 19.78
C ALA A 137 -12.76 -8.67 20.79
N ARG A 138 -13.31 -9.83 21.19
CA ARG A 138 -14.37 -9.92 22.20
C ARG A 138 -13.86 -9.61 23.62
N GLU A 139 -12.61 -9.95 23.90
CA GLU A 139 -11.95 -9.64 25.18
C GLU A 139 -11.50 -8.17 25.27
N GLY A 140 -11.42 -7.49 24.11
CA GLY A 140 -11.16 -6.05 23.99
C GLY A 140 -9.74 -5.78 23.51
N ILE A 141 -9.55 -5.71 22.19
CA ILE A 141 -8.27 -5.30 21.60
C ILE A 141 -8.17 -3.77 21.64
N PRO A 142 -7.06 -3.20 22.13
CA PRO A 142 -6.82 -1.76 22.07
C PRO A 142 -6.80 -1.23 20.63
N ALA A 143 -7.26 0.01 20.44
CA ALA A 143 -7.12 0.69 19.16
C ALA A 143 -5.66 0.68 18.69
N SER A 144 -5.44 0.27 17.44
CA SER A 144 -4.11 0.12 16.88
C SER A 144 -4.10 0.48 15.40
N ALA A 145 -2.92 0.80 14.90
CA ALA A 145 -2.65 0.97 13.48
C ALA A 145 -1.36 0.23 13.14
N GLY A 146 -1.23 -0.21 11.90
CA GLY A 146 -0.03 -0.89 11.45
C GLY A 146 0.05 -0.96 9.94
N PHE A 147 1.24 -1.25 9.42
CA PHE A 147 1.51 -1.31 8.00
C PHE A 147 2.37 -2.51 7.65
N GLY A 148 2.26 -2.96 6.41
CA GLY A 148 3.21 -3.87 5.76
C GLY A 148 4.11 -3.08 4.82
N MET A 149 5.38 -3.48 4.72
CA MET A 149 6.33 -2.90 3.78
C MET A 149 6.92 -3.99 2.89
N GLY A 150 6.85 -3.79 1.58
CA GLY A 150 7.48 -4.69 0.62
C GLY A 150 8.99 -4.51 0.62
N LEU A 151 9.71 -5.28 1.43
CA LEU A 151 11.18 -5.16 1.56
C LEU A 151 11.88 -5.25 0.19
N GLN A 152 11.48 -6.19 -0.67
CA GLN A 152 12.03 -6.32 -2.01
C GLN A 152 11.74 -5.08 -2.88
N ARG A 153 10.55 -4.47 -2.73
CA ARG A 153 10.18 -3.25 -3.46
C ARG A 153 11.00 -2.05 -2.98
N LEU A 154 11.21 -1.94 -1.67
CA LEU A 154 12.10 -0.93 -1.08
C LEU A 154 13.54 -1.10 -1.59
N VAL A 155 14.09 -2.32 -1.57
CA VAL A 155 15.43 -2.59 -2.09
C VAL A 155 15.51 -2.21 -3.56
N ARG A 156 14.53 -2.62 -4.38
CA ARG A 156 14.46 -2.27 -5.81
C ARG A 156 14.51 -0.75 -6.01
N PHE A 157 13.73 -0.01 -5.22
CA PHE A 157 13.72 1.46 -5.24
C PHE A 157 15.08 2.07 -4.86
N LEU A 158 15.68 1.58 -3.77
CA LEU A 158 16.98 2.07 -3.29
C LEU A 158 18.11 1.77 -4.27
N THR A 159 18.11 0.60 -4.91
CA THR A 159 19.18 0.17 -5.82
C THR A 159 18.99 0.66 -7.24
N GLY A 160 17.80 1.12 -7.62
CA GLY A 160 17.53 1.57 -8.99
C GLY A 160 17.30 0.44 -9.98
N LEU A 161 16.90 -0.73 -9.51
CA LEU A 161 16.73 -1.91 -10.37
C LEU A 161 15.38 -1.87 -11.09
N ASP A 162 15.37 -2.29 -12.35
CA ASP A 162 14.18 -2.22 -13.20
C ASP A 162 13.08 -3.16 -12.73
N ALA A 163 13.45 -4.38 -12.33
CA ALA A 163 12.53 -5.46 -12.01
C ALA A 163 12.74 -6.01 -10.59
N LEU A 164 11.62 -6.38 -9.95
CA LEU A 164 11.61 -6.85 -8.56
C LEU A 164 12.44 -8.11 -8.34
N TRP A 165 12.50 -9.03 -9.32
CA TRP A 165 13.27 -10.26 -9.17
C TRP A 165 14.78 -10.03 -9.07
N GLN A 166 15.30 -8.90 -9.57
CA GLN A 166 16.74 -8.59 -9.56
C GLN A 166 17.27 -8.35 -8.14
N VAL A 167 16.39 -8.08 -7.16
CA VAL A 167 16.78 -7.87 -5.76
C VAL A 167 16.94 -9.17 -4.98
N SER A 168 16.54 -10.30 -5.56
CA SER A 168 16.58 -11.62 -4.90
C SER A 168 17.61 -12.50 -5.58
N ALA A 169 18.47 -13.16 -4.80
CA ALA A 169 19.45 -14.11 -5.34
C ALA A 169 18.77 -15.31 -6.04
N TYR A 170 17.66 -15.79 -5.47
CA TYR A 170 16.88 -16.92 -6.00
C TYR A 170 15.38 -16.55 -6.05
N PRO A 171 14.95 -15.74 -7.04
CA PRO A 171 13.57 -15.28 -7.13
C PRO A 171 12.63 -16.46 -7.42
N LYS A 172 11.46 -16.48 -6.77
CA LYS A 172 10.41 -17.48 -7.05
C LYS A 172 9.37 -16.85 -7.98
N LEU A 173 9.47 -17.17 -9.27
CA LEU A 173 8.57 -16.64 -10.31
C LEU A 173 7.53 -17.70 -10.71
N PRO A 174 6.26 -17.33 -10.95
CA PRO A 174 5.25 -18.26 -11.43
C PRO A 174 5.72 -18.96 -12.71
N GLY A 175 5.62 -20.30 -12.74
CA GLY A 175 6.03 -21.11 -13.88
C GLY A 175 7.55 -21.32 -14.03
N ALA A 176 8.39 -20.73 -13.17
CA ALA A 176 9.83 -20.96 -13.17
C ALA A 176 10.22 -21.85 -11.99
N VAL A 177 10.89 -22.97 -12.28
CA VAL A 177 11.57 -23.77 -11.25
C VAL A 177 12.95 -23.15 -11.04
N THR A 178 13.10 -22.37 -9.97
CA THR A 178 14.39 -21.78 -9.57
C THR A 178 14.97 -22.56 -8.38
N PRO A 179 16.32 -22.64 -8.25
CA PRO A 179 16.98 -23.27 -7.10
C PRO A 179 16.42 -22.79 -5.76
#